data_AF-A0A415E345-F1
#
_entry.id   AF-A0A415E345-F1
#
_cell.length_a   1.000
_cell.length_b   1.000
_cell.length_c   1.000
_cell.angle_alpha   90.00
_cell.angle_beta   90.00
_cell.angle_gamma   90.00
#
_symmetry.space_group_name_H-M   'P 1'
#
loop_
_entity.id
_entity.type
_entity.pdbx_description
1 polymer ?
#
loop_
_entity_poly.entity_id
_entity_poly.type
_entity_poly.pdbx_seq_one_letter_code
_entity_poly.pdbx_strand_id
1 'polypeptide(L)'
;MGLFGFDLVKEAGGWEAAMTEEEITEMEKKGYDMSSVRCKQAEIAAQEEAAEAAFMEQRKATAVPTDLNKLTSYRSTPRSTESEFFKDVAGKAPLFGKDKWREKFATAPLLYGAVVQANSGLWLPGREDDLPAVFVFALDRTHIYDIEWLTATAEKISEMKESPNVPADCREFIDILRDDQSQFCFPLGPSLSDGAEAWCVTYQFGKQTILPGNRLPEDGIVPFLLEAQPKKQLPIQLAVIPGKYYQA
;
A
#
# COMPACT_ATOMS: atom_id res chain seq x y z
N MET A 1 3.40 4.96 -8.01
CA MET A 1 3.33 4.16 -6.77
C MET A 1 4.64 3.42 -6.60
N GLY A 2 5.31 3.56 -5.46
CA GLY A 2 6.56 2.86 -5.18
C GLY A 2 6.37 1.35 -5.03
N LEU A 3 7.26 0.57 -5.65
CA LEU A 3 7.36 -0.88 -5.45
C LEU A 3 8.32 -1.14 -4.29
N PHE A 4 7.85 -1.81 -3.24
CA PHE A 4 8.75 -2.34 -2.22
C PHE A 4 9.41 -3.63 -2.69
N GLY A 5 10.73 -3.75 -2.46
CA GLY A 5 11.48 -4.99 -2.63
C GLY A 5 11.84 -5.34 -4.07
N PHE A 6 12.07 -4.33 -4.94
CA PHE A 6 12.53 -4.54 -6.32
C PHE A 6 14.06 -4.40 -6.49
N ASP A 7 14.84 -4.54 -5.41
CA ASP A 7 16.31 -4.47 -5.43
C ASP A 7 16.98 -5.86 -5.60
N LEU A 8 16.38 -6.76 -6.37
CA LEU A 8 16.88 -8.14 -6.53
C LEU A 8 18.24 -8.23 -7.25
N VAL A 9 18.57 -7.25 -8.11
CA VAL A 9 19.79 -7.29 -8.93
C VAL A 9 20.98 -6.67 -8.18
N LYS A 10 20.74 -5.60 -7.41
CA LYS A 10 21.77 -4.93 -6.61
C LYS A 10 22.35 -5.81 -5.50
N GLU A 11 21.54 -6.68 -4.89
CA GLU A 11 22.01 -7.66 -3.89
C GLU A 11 22.88 -8.77 -4.49
N ALA A 12 22.76 -9.05 -5.80
CA ALA A 12 23.48 -10.12 -6.48
C ALA A 12 24.81 -9.67 -7.14
N GLY A 13 25.03 -8.36 -7.30
CA GLY A 13 26.04 -7.78 -8.19
C GLY A 13 27.48 -7.65 -7.64
N GLY A 14 27.78 -8.18 -6.45
CA GLY A 14 29.12 -8.09 -5.85
C GLY A 14 29.55 -6.66 -5.50
N TRP A 15 30.84 -6.45 -5.21
CA TRP A 15 31.35 -5.14 -4.74
C TRP A 15 31.29 -4.04 -5.80
N GLU A 16 31.30 -4.38 -7.10
CA GLU A 16 31.24 -3.42 -8.22
C GLU A 16 29.83 -2.80 -8.35
N ALA A 17 28.78 -3.55 -8.04
CA ALA A 17 27.40 -3.04 -8.02
C ALA A 17 27.11 -2.15 -6.80
N ALA A 18 27.88 -2.30 -5.72
CA ALA A 18 27.73 -1.55 -4.48
C ALA A 18 28.43 -0.18 -4.49
N MET A 19 29.32 0.09 -5.46
CA MET A 19 30.03 1.36 -5.56
C MET A 19 29.11 2.48 -6.02
N THR A 20 29.25 3.65 -5.41
CA THR A 20 28.55 4.88 -5.82
C THR A 20 29.25 5.56 -7.00
N GLU A 21 28.50 6.33 -7.79
CA GLU A 21 29.07 7.18 -8.86
C GLU A 21 30.17 8.12 -8.35
N GLU A 22 30.04 8.59 -7.10
CA GLU A 22 31.00 9.45 -6.43
C GLU A 22 32.33 8.70 -6.17
N GLU A 23 32.26 7.48 -5.63
CA GLU A 23 33.43 6.63 -5.39
C GLU A 23 34.12 6.22 -6.70
N ILE A 24 33.36 5.90 -7.74
CA ILE A 24 33.89 5.60 -9.08
C ILE A 24 34.66 6.80 -9.62
N THR A 25 34.05 7.99 -9.55
CA THR A 25 34.67 9.24 -10.01
C THR A 25 35.93 9.59 -9.20
N GLU A 26 35.95 9.32 -7.89
CA GLU A 26 37.15 9.48 -7.07
C GLU A 26 38.28 8.52 -7.46
N MET A 27 37.96 7.26 -7.76
CA MET A 27 38.93 6.25 -8.17
C MET A 27 39.52 6.58 -9.55
N GLU A 28 38.69 7.06 -10.48
CA GLU A 28 39.16 7.57 -11.79
C GLU A 28 40.11 8.76 -11.63
N LYS A 29 39.81 9.70 -10.71
CA LYS A 29 40.72 10.82 -10.38
C LYS A 29 42.05 10.37 -9.79
N LYS A 30 42.06 9.24 -9.06
CA LYS A 30 43.28 8.60 -8.54
C LYS A 30 44.05 7.79 -9.60
N GLY A 31 43.51 7.70 -10.83
CA GLY A 31 44.14 7.03 -11.97
C GLY A 31 43.80 5.55 -12.11
N TYR A 32 42.80 5.04 -11.39
CA TYR A 32 42.31 3.68 -11.56
C TYR A 32 41.35 3.59 -12.76
N ASP A 33 41.46 2.52 -13.56
CA ASP A 33 40.52 2.22 -14.64
C ASP A 33 39.24 1.61 -14.08
N MET A 34 38.15 2.37 -14.11
CA MET A 34 36.83 1.96 -13.63
C MET A 34 35.86 1.58 -14.76
N SER A 35 36.34 1.45 -16.01
CA SER A 35 35.49 1.15 -17.17
C SER A 35 34.69 -0.15 -17.02
N SER A 36 35.31 -1.19 -16.44
CA SER A 36 34.65 -2.46 -16.12
C SER A 36 33.48 -2.29 -15.13
N VAL A 37 33.66 -1.43 -14.11
CA VAL A 37 32.62 -1.15 -13.10
C VAL A 37 31.46 -0.38 -13.72
N ARG A 38 31.75 0.65 -14.52
CA ARG A 38 30.72 1.40 -15.25
C ARG A 38 29.94 0.53 -16.23
N CYS A 39 30.62 -0.37 -16.94
CA CYS A 39 29.96 -1.34 -17.84
C CYS A 39 28.98 -2.23 -17.07
N LYS A 40 29.41 -2.79 -15.93
CA LYS A 40 28.56 -3.63 -15.08
C LYS A 40 27.37 -2.87 -14.50
N GLN A 41 27.55 -1.63 -14.06
CA GLN A 41 26.44 -0.80 -13.57
C GLN A 41 25.42 -0.50 -14.68
N ALA A 42 25.89 -0.20 -15.89
CA ALA A 42 25.00 0.01 -17.04
C ALA A 42 24.23 -1.27 -17.41
N GLU A 43 24.89 -2.44 -17.35
CA GLU A 43 24.23 -3.74 -17.55
C GLU A 43 23.16 -4.02 -16.48
N ILE A 44 23.46 -3.76 -15.20
CA ILE A 44 22.51 -3.91 -14.10
C ILE A 44 21.32 -2.97 -14.26
N ALA A 45 21.57 -1.67 -14.54
CA ALA A 45 20.50 -0.70 -14.75
C ALA A 45 19.59 -1.08 -15.93
N ALA A 46 20.16 -1.57 -17.03
CA ALA A 46 19.39 -2.06 -18.17
C ALA A 46 18.56 -3.31 -17.84
N GLN A 47 19.08 -4.21 -16.99
CA GLN A 47 18.33 -5.38 -16.52
C GLN A 47 17.19 -5.00 -15.57
N GLU A 48 17.42 -4.06 -14.66
CA GLU A 48 16.41 -3.53 -13.74
C GLU A 48 15.29 -2.82 -14.51
N GLU A 49 15.62 -1.96 -15.48
CA GLU A 49 14.65 -1.29 -16.34
C GLU A 49 13.83 -2.30 -17.16
N ALA A 50 14.47 -3.33 -17.71
CA ALA A 50 13.77 -4.39 -18.44
C ALA A 50 12.86 -5.24 -17.52
N ALA A 51 13.29 -5.53 -16.29
CA ALA A 51 12.51 -6.26 -15.30
C ALA A 51 11.30 -5.44 -14.83
N GLU A 52 11.47 -4.13 -14.59
CA GLU A 52 10.38 -3.23 -14.23
C GLU A 52 9.36 -3.10 -15.37
N ALA A 53 9.82 -2.95 -16.61
CA ALA A 53 8.95 -2.91 -17.79
C ALA A 53 8.14 -4.20 -17.94
N ALA A 54 8.77 -5.37 -17.81
CA ALA A 54 8.11 -6.67 -17.87
C ALA A 54 7.09 -6.85 -16.73
N PHE A 55 7.44 -6.40 -15.52
CA PHE A 55 6.53 -6.42 -14.37
C PHE A 55 5.29 -5.54 -14.62
N MET A 56 5.47 -4.33 -15.15
CA MET A 56 4.38 -3.43 -15.47
C MET A 56 3.49 -3.95 -16.61
N GLU A 57 4.07 -4.60 -17.62
CA GLU A 57 3.31 -5.31 -18.66
C GLU A 57 2.49 -6.45 -18.07
N GLN A 58 3.10 -7.28 -17.21
CA GLN A 58 2.42 -8.39 -16.56
C GLN A 58 1.29 -7.91 -15.64
N ARG A 59 1.50 -6.82 -14.89
CA ARG A 59 0.46 -6.19 -14.07
C ARG A 59 -0.75 -5.79 -14.91
N LYS A 60 -0.53 -5.15 -16.07
CA LYS A 60 -1.62 -4.77 -17.00
C LYS A 60 -2.29 -5.98 -17.63
N ALA A 61 -1.51 -6.96 -18.10
CA ALA A 61 -2.02 -8.18 -18.72
C ALA A 61 -2.86 -9.02 -17.75
N THR A 62 -2.51 -8.95 -16.46
CA THR A 62 -3.26 -9.53 -15.37
C THR A 62 -4.09 -8.46 -14.67
N ALA A 63 -4.64 -7.42 -15.29
CA ALA A 63 -5.60 -6.57 -14.59
C ALA A 63 -6.93 -7.33 -14.35
N VAL A 64 -7.61 -7.10 -13.22
CA VAL A 64 -9.00 -7.51 -13.02
C VAL A 64 -9.83 -6.26 -12.80
N PRO A 65 -10.90 -6.04 -13.59
CA PRO A 65 -11.74 -4.87 -13.42
C PRO A 65 -12.48 -4.94 -12.08
N THR A 66 -12.59 -3.78 -11.43
CA THR A 66 -13.33 -3.57 -10.19
C THR A 66 -14.51 -2.64 -10.42
N ASP A 67 -15.57 -2.82 -9.65
CA ASP A 67 -16.75 -1.94 -9.60
C ASP A 67 -17.14 -1.71 -8.13
N LEU A 68 -16.66 -0.59 -7.60
CA LEU A 68 -16.92 -0.17 -6.22
C LEU A 68 -18.39 0.20 -5.98
N ASN A 69 -19.19 0.45 -7.03
CA ASN A 69 -20.61 0.74 -6.88
C ASN A 69 -21.39 -0.47 -6.36
N LYS A 70 -20.90 -1.69 -6.59
CA LYS A 70 -21.44 -2.93 -6.00
C LYS A 70 -21.44 -2.88 -4.46
N LEU A 71 -20.60 -2.05 -3.85
CA LEU A 71 -20.52 -1.89 -2.40
C LEU A 71 -21.50 -0.88 -1.81
N THR A 72 -22.25 -0.14 -2.62
CA THR A 72 -23.15 0.93 -2.16
C THR A 72 -24.17 0.42 -1.13
N SER A 73 -24.71 -0.79 -1.34
CA SER A 73 -25.67 -1.42 -0.42
C SER A 73 -25.07 -1.77 0.95
N TYR A 74 -23.75 -1.94 1.04
CA TYR A 74 -23.03 -2.27 2.27
C TYR A 74 -22.53 -1.04 3.04
N ARG A 75 -22.75 0.18 2.55
CA ARG A 75 -22.35 1.42 3.25
C ARG A 75 -23.25 1.73 4.45
N SER A 76 -24.51 1.31 4.39
CA SER A 76 -25.49 1.54 5.45
C SER A 76 -25.23 0.66 6.67
N THR A 77 -25.20 1.27 7.85
CA THR A 77 -25.07 0.60 9.15
C THR A 77 -26.33 0.78 9.99
N PRO A 78 -26.73 -0.18 10.83
CA PRO A 78 -26.09 -1.48 11.04
C PRO A 78 -26.38 -2.48 9.92
N ARG A 79 -25.42 -3.35 9.62
CA ARG A 79 -25.54 -4.42 8.62
C ARG A 79 -26.07 -5.71 9.22
N SER A 80 -26.67 -6.54 8.38
CA SER A 80 -27.18 -7.86 8.78
C SER A 80 -26.02 -8.80 9.14
N THR A 81 -26.02 -9.30 10.38
CA THR A 81 -25.07 -10.30 10.90
C THR A 81 -25.23 -11.69 10.28
N GLU A 82 -26.35 -11.92 9.59
CA GLU A 82 -26.66 -13.22 8.97
C GLU A 82 -26.25 -13.29 7.49
N SER A 83 -25.89 -12.15 6.90
CA SER A 83 -25.47 -12.06 5.49
C SER A 83 -24.15 -12.79 5.22
N GLU A 84 -23.99 -13.29 3.99
CA GLU A 84 -22.69 -13.85 3.55
C GLU A 84 -21.58 -12.81 3.66
N PHE A 85 -21.87 -11.56 3.26
CA PHE A 85 -20.95 -10.44 3.41
C PHE A 85 -20.41 -10.32 4.84
N PHE A 86 -21.28 -10.36 5.84
CA PHE A 86 -20.84 -10.29 7.24
C PHE A 86 -19.93 -11.46 7.60
N LYS A 87 -20.29 -12.69 7.22
CA LYS A 87 -19.52 -13.90 7.54
C LYS A 87 -18.13 -13.88 6.87
N ASP A 88 -18.06 -13.40 5.64
CA ASP A 88 -16.83 -13.37 4.86
C ASP A 88 -15.88 -12.25 5.31
N VAL A 89 -16.39 -11.10 5.75
CA VAL A 89 -15.56 -9.97 6.20
C VAL A 89 -15.20 -10.10 7.69
N ALA A 90 -16.17 -10.41 8.55
CA ALA A 90 -15.93 -10.50 9.99
C ALA A 90 -15.19 -11.78 10.37
N GLY A 91 -15.35 -12.84 9.57
CA GLY A 91 -14.76 -14.15 9.83
C GLY A 91 -15.41 -14.87 11.01
N LYS A 92 -14.59 -15.61 11.76
CA LYS A 92 -15.07 -16.47 12.85
C LYS A 92 -15.27 -15.66 14.12
N ALA A 93 -16.47 -15.76 14.70
CA ALA A 93 -16.80 -15.13 15.97
C ALA A 93 -15.88 -15.62 17.10
N PRO A 94 -15.44 -14.73 18.00
CA PRO A 94 -14.62 -15.10 19.16
C PRO A 94 -15.41 -15.98 20.15
N LEU A 95 -14.69 -16.72 20.99
CA LEU A 95 -15.31 -17.59 22.01
C LEU A 95 -16.06 -16.81 23.09
N PHE A 96 -15.58 -15.61 23.43
CA PHE A 96 -16.20 -14.70 24.39
C PHE A 96 -16.52 -13.35 23.72
N GLY A 97 -17.60 -12.69 24.15
CA GLY A 97 -17.94 -11.35 23.64
C GLY A 97 -18.56 -11.33 22.24
N LYS A 98 -19.21 -12.42 21.81
CA LYS A 98 -19.82 -12.56 20.47
C LYS A 98 -20.77 -11.42 20.12
N ASP A 99 -21.60 -10.97 21.05
CA ASP A 99 -22.57 -9.90 20.78
C ASP A 99 -21.88 -8.56 20.51
N LYS A 100 -20.87 -8.21 21.31
CA LYS A 100 -20.05 -7.01 21.07
C LYS A 100 -19.28 -7.09 19.75
N TRP A 101 -18.75 -8.27 19.42
CA TRP A 101 -18.08 -8.50 18.13
C TRP A 101 -19.06 -8.35 16.95
N ARG A 102 -20.28 -8.88 17.07
CA ARG A 102 -21.34 -8.73 16.07
C ARG A 102 -21.73 -7.28 15.87
N GLU A 103 -21.98 -6.57 16.96
CA GLU A 103 -22.33 -5.14 16.96
C GLU A 103 -21.22 -4.31 16.31
N LYS A 104 -19.95 -4.56 16.69
CA LYS A 104 -18.76 -3.91 16.13
C LYS A 104 -18.72 -4.03 14.60
N PHE A 105 -18.83 -5.25 14.06
CA PHE A 105 -18.79 -5.45 12.61
C PHE A 105 -20.05 -4.97 11.89
N ALA A 106 -21.22 -5.05 12.52
CA ALA A 106 -22.46 -4.55 11.93
C ALA A 106 -22.43 -3.02 11.79
N THR A 107 -21.82 -2.32 12.75
CA THR A 107 -21.79 -0.85 12.83
C THR A 107 -20.50 -0.20 12.30
N ALA A 108 -19.45 -0.99 12.05
CA ALA A 108 -18.21 -0.50 11.45
C ALA A 108 -18.50 0.29 10.16
N PRO A 109 -17.93 1.48 9.94
CA PRO A 109 -18.09 2.16 8.67
C PRO A 109 -17.27 1.45 7.59
N LEU A 110 -17.81 1.42 6.37
CA LEU A 110 -17.07 1.04 5.17
C LEU A 110 -16.30 2.27 4.68
N LEU A 111 -15.03 2.12 4.34
CA LEU A 111 -14.18 3.16 3.76
C LEU A 111 -13.37 2.65 2.58
N TYR A 112 -12.88 3.56 1.75
CA TYR A 112 -11.92 3.26 0.68
C TYR A 112 -10.52 3.70 1.11
N GLY A 113 -9.54 2.83 0.86
CA GLY A 113 -8.13 3.14 1.04
C GLY A 113 -7.39 3.10 -0.30
N ALA A 114 -6.59 4.13 -0.59
CA ALA A 114 -5.69 4.14 -1.74
C ALA A 114 -4.30 3.64 -1.34
N VAL A 115 -3.71 2.78 -2.17
CA VAL A 115 -2.35 2.27 -1.98
C VAL A 115 -1.34 3.40 -2.19
N VAL A 116 -0.54 3.69 -1.17
CA VAL A 116 0.63 4.58 -1.26
C VAL A 116 1.84 3.79 -1.75
N GLN A 117 2.08 2.64 -1.13
CA GLN A 117 3.18 1.73 -1.43
C GLN A 117 2.79 0.32 -1.02
N ALA A 118 3.25 -0.70 -1.75
CA ALA A 118 2.90 -2.09 -1.47
C ALA A 118 4.04 -3.03 -1.86
N ASN A 119 4.13 -4.18 -1.18
CA ASN A 119 5.00 -5.27 -1.60
C ASN A 119 4.74 -5.63 -3.07
N SER A 120 5.80 -5.79 -3.88
CA SER A 120 5.69 -6.08 -5.32
C SER A 120 4.84 -7.33 -5.62
N GLY A 121 4.88 -8.34 -4.75
CA GLY A 121 4.08 -9.56 -4.85
C GLY A 121 2.57 -9.33 -4.81
N LEU A 122 2.10 -8.23 -4.22
CA LEU A 122 0.68 -7.88 -4.17
C LEU A 122 0.12 -7.42 -5.52
N TRP A 123 0.94 -6.97 -6.46
CA TRP A 123 0.47 -6.45 -7.76
C TRP A 123 0.26 -7.54 -8.81
N LEU A 124 0.82 -8.73 -8.60
CA LEU A 124 0.65 -9.89 -9.46
C LEU A 124 -0.26 -10.93 -8.81
N PRO A 125 -0.98 -11.76 -9.58
CA PRO A 125 -1.79 -12.82 -9.00
C PRO A 125 -0.93 -13.78 -8.18
N GLY A 126 -1.25 -13.96 -6.91
CA GLY A 126 -0.47 -14.83 -6.02
C GLY A 126 -1.31 -15.55 -4.97
N ARG A 127 -0.62 -16.24 -4.07
CA ARG A 127 -1.21 -16.95 -2.91
C ARG A 127 -0.38 -16.73 -1.66
N GLU A 128 0.43 -15.69 -1.66
CA GLU A 128 1.30 -15.36 -0.56
C GLU A 128 0.47 -14.90 0.65
N ASP A 129 1.02 -15.12 1.81
CA ASP A 129 0.48 -14.70 3.10
C ASP A 129 1.34 -13.56 3.65
N ASP A 130 0.77 -12.78 4.57
CA ASP A 130 1.48 -11.77 5.37
C ASP A 130 2.18 -10.64 4.59
N LEU A 131 1.66 -10.28 3.40
CA LEU A 131 2.21 -9.21 2.58
C LEU A 131 1.78 -7.82 3.06
N PRO A 132 2.71 -6.86 3.27
CA PRO A 132 2.38 -5.51 3.72
C PRO A 132 2.03 -4.58 2.56
N ALA A 133 1.14 -3.63 2.84
CA ALA A 133 0.90 -2.44 2.03
C ALA A 133 0.58 -1.25 2.92
N VAL A 134 0.85 -0.05 2.42
CA VAL A 134 0.51 1.21 3.06
C VAL A 134 -0.65 1.84 2.34
N PHE A 135 -1.67 2.23 3.12
CA PHE A 135 -2.88 2.85 2.61
C PHE A 135 -3.05 4.24 3.19
N VAL A 136 -3.63 5.14 2.39
CA VAL A 136 -4.26 6.36 2.87
C VAL A 136 -5.79 6.22 2.79
N PHE A 137 -6.50 6.67 3.82
CA PHE A 137 -7.96 6.75 3.82
C PHE A 137 -8.44 7.98 4.58
N ALA A 138 -9.70 8.36 4.35
CA ALA A 138 -10.38 9.43 5.08
C ALA A 138 -11.54 8.89 5.93
N LEU A 139 -11.89 9.65 6.98
CA LEU A 139 -13.00 9.36 7.88
C LEU A 139 -14.13 10.37 7.78
N ASP A 140 -13.86 11.56 7.24
CA ASP A 140 -14.89 12.56 7.00
C ASP A 140 -15.78 12.15 5.82
N ARG A 141 -17.02 12.63 5.86
CA ARG A 141 -18.06 12.24 4.89
C ARG A 141 -17.78 12.68 3.46
N THR A 142 -16.95 13.71 3.27
CA THR A 142 -16.64 14.26 1.96
C THR A 142 -15.68 13.32 1.23
N HIS A 143 -14.65 12.83 1.92
CA HIS A 143 -13.55 12.11 1.28
C HIS A 143 -13.56 10.59 1.47
N ILE A 144 -14.36 10.04 2.39
CA ILE A 144 -14.37 8.59 2.72
C ILE A 144 -14.59 7.65 1.51
N TYR A 145 -15.22 8.15 0.44
CA TYR A 145 -15.43 7.44 -0.83
C TYR A 145 -14.89 8.20 -2.06
N ASP A 146 -14.14 9.28 -1.86
CA ASP A 146 -13.64 10.12 -2.94
C ASP A 146 -12.35 9.52 -3.52
N ILE A 147 -12.48 8.80 -4.63
CA ILE A 147 -11.37 8.11 -5.29
C ILE A 147 -10.34 9.10 -5.83
N GLU A 148 -10.79 10.21 -6.41
CA GLU A 148 -9.90 11.21 -7.01
C GLU A 148 -9.02 11.83 -5.92
N TRP A 149 -9.63 12.23 -4.80
CA TRP A 149 -8.90 12.77 -3.66
C TRP A 149 -7.96 11.74 -3.01
N LEU A 150 -8.41 10.49 -2.84
CA LEU A 150 -7.61 9.43 -2.24
C LEU A 150 -6.37 9.11 -3.09
N THR A 151 -6.53 8.97 -4.40
CA THR A 151 -5.43 8.70 -5.33
C THR A 151 -4.44 9.87 -5.37
N ALA A 152 -4.94 11.12 -5.49
CA ALA A 152 -4.08 12.30 -5.48
C ALA A 152 -3.30 12.42 -4.16
N THR A 153 -3.94 12.10 -3.02
CA THR A 153 -3.27 12.11 -1.72
C THR A 153 -2.20 11.02 -1.63
N ALA A 154 -2.48 9.82 -2.14
CA ALA A 154 -1.51 8.72 -2.17
C ALA A 154 -0.28 9.08 -3.02
N GLU A 155 -0.49 9.69 -4.18
CA GLU A 155 0.58 10.18 -5.06
C GLU A 155 1.41 11.27 -4.38
N LYS A 156 0.76 12.27 -3.77
CA LYS A 156 1.41 13.35 -3.01
C LYS A 156 2.28 12.81 -1.87
N ILE A 157 1.83 11.76 -1.17
CA ILE A 157 2.63 11.08 -0.14
C ILE A 157 3.85 10.40 -0.78
N SER A 158 3.66 9.68 -1.88
CA SER A 158 4.74 9.01 -2.60
C SER A 158 5.80 9.99 -3.10
N GLU A 159 5.40 11.14 -3.64
CA GLU A 159 6.32 12.20 -4.06
C GLU A 159 7.07 12.82 -2.87
N MET A 160 6.36 13.03 -1.76
CA MET A 160 6.96 13.60 -0.54
C MET A 160 7.95 12.64 0.13
N LYS A 161 7.76 11.32 0.01
CA LYS A 161 8.71 10.30 0.46
C LYS A 161 10.08 10.51 -0.20
N GLU A 162 10.12 10.83 -1.49
CA GLU A 162 11.36 11.04 -2.25
C GLU A 162 11.94 12.46 -2.10
N SER A 163 11.14 13.42 -1.64
CA SER A 163 11.55 14.83 -1.55
C SER A 163 12.42 15.12 -0.31
N PRO A 164 13.57 15.80 -0.44
CA PRO A 164 14.33 16.28 0.71
C PRO A 164 13.58 17.39 1.50
N ASN A 165 12.63 18.06 0.86
CA ASN A 165 11.89 19.19 1.42
C ASN A 165 10.52 18.74 1.94
N VAL A 166 10.47 18.36 3.21
CA VAL A 166 9.23 17.92 3.88
C VAL A 166 8.69 19.02 4.80
N PRO A 167 7.41 19.43 4.65
CA PRO A 167 6.73 20.33 5.57
C PRO A 167 6.82 19.89 7.03
N ALA A 168 6.83 20.84 7.97
CA ALA A 168 7.02 20.54 9.39
C ALA A 168 5.95 19.61 9.97
N ASP A 169 4.70 19.74 9.52
CA ASP A 169 3.57 18.91 9.96
C ASP A 169 3.59 17.48 9.40
N CYS A 170 4.38 17.21 8.36
CA CYS A 170 4.52 15.88 7.75
C CYS A 170 5.81 15.17 8.10
N ARG A 171 6.80 15.87 8.69
CA ARG A 171 8.16 15.36 8.88
C ARG A 171 8.22 14.04 9.65
N GLU A 172 7.58 13.99 10.82
CA GLU A 172 7.55 12.76 11.63
C GLU A 172 6.95 11.57 10.86
N PHE A 173 5.86 11.80 10.13
CA PHE A 173 5.22 10.78 9.32
C PHE A 173 6.13 10.30 8.17
N ILE A 174 6.73 11.22 7.41
CA ILE A 174 7.56 10.87 6.26
C ILE A 174 8.86 10.18 6.69
N ASP A 175 9.45 10.57 7.82
CA ASP A 175 10.63 9.90 8.36
C ASP A 175 10.32 8.44 8.74
N ILE A 176 9.13 8.17 9.28
CA ILE A 176 8.65 6.80 9.54
C ILE A 176 8.35 6.06 8.23
N LEU A 177 7.73 6.73 7.26
CA LEU A 177 7.34 6.13 5.97
C LEU A 177 8.55 5.67 5.14
N ARG A 178 9.69 6.36 5.29
CA ARG A 178 10.97 6.03 4.66
C ARG A 178 11.65 4.80 5.25
N ASP A 179 11.29 4.44 6.48
CA ASP A 179 11.73 3.18 7.06
C ASP A 179 10.81 2.06 6.56
N ASP A 180 11.30 1.29 5.60
CA ASP A 180 10.55 0.24 4.92
C ASP A 180 10.14 -0.94 5.84
N GLN A 181 10.64 -0.98 7.09
CA GLN A 181 10.25 -1.98 8.11
C GLN A 181 9.21 -1.44 9.11
N SER A 182 8.85 -0.16 9.03
CA SER A 182 7.96 0.46 10.01
C SER A 182 6.50 0.06 9.82
N GLN A 183 5.88 -0.47 10.89
CA GLN A 183 4.44 -0.60 11.01
C GLN A 183 3.88 0.62 11.73
N PHE A 184 3.00 1.38 11.08
CA PHE A 184 2.49 2.62 11.65
C PHE A 184 1.00 2.84 11.38
N CYS A 185 0.43 3.74 12.18
CA CYS A 185 -0.86 4.37 11.96
C CYS A 185 -0.68 5.84 12.32
N PHE A 186 -0.87 6.74 11.36
CA PHE A 186 -0.51 8.13 11.52
C PHE A 186 -1.58 9.05 10.92
N PRO A 187 -2.06 10.07 11.66
CA PRO A 187 -2.97 11.06 11.10
C PRO A 187 -2.21 11.98 10.15
N LEU A 188 -2.79 12.28 8.99
CA LEU A 188 -2.16 13.17 8.02
C LEU A 188 -2.25 14.63 8.45
N GLY A 189 -1.13 15.34 8.30
CA GLY A 189 -1.08 16.79 8.48
C GLY A 189 -1.81 17.53 7.35
N PRO A 190 -2.25 18.78 7.58
CA PRO A 190 -2.96 19.58 6.58
C PRO A 190 -2.21 19.75 5.26
N SER A 191 -0.86 19.72 5.27
CA SER A 191 -0.06 19.83 4.05
C SER A 191 -0.27 18.64 3.10
N LEU A 192 -0.71 17.47 3.61
CA LEU A 192 -1.03 16.29 2.80
C LEU A 192 -2.54 16.13 2.61
N SER A 193 -3.34 16.38 3.64
CA SER A 193 -4.78 16.08 3.63
C SER A 193 -5.69 17.22 3.19
N ASP A 194 -5.14 18.42 2.98
CA ASP A 194 -5.90 19.64 2.69
C ASP A 194 -7.02 19.92 3.74
N GLY A 195 -6.79 19.47 4.98
CA GLY A 195 -7.72 19.62 6.10
C GLY A 195 -8.71 18.47 6.30
N ALA A 196 -8.64 17.42 5.48
CA ALA A 196 -9.45 16.21 5.65
C ALA A 196 -9.05 15.41 6.91
N GLU A 197 -10.00 14.65 7.47
CA GLU A 197 -9.74 13.72 8.57
C GLU A 197 -9.17 12.43 7.99
N ALA A 198 -7.87 12.45 7.69
CA ALA A 198 -7.21 11.40 6.94
C ALA A 198 -6.07 10.73 7.71
N TRP A 199 -5.83 9.46 7.38
CA TRP A 199 -4.85 8.62 8.04
C TRP A 199 -4.06 7.84 7.01
N CYS A 200 -2.77 7.65 7.29
CA CYS A 200 -1.92 6.74 6.55
C CYS A 200 -1.47 5.60 7.47
N VAL A 201 -1.61 4.36 7.00
CA VAL A 201 -1.43 3.16 7.83
C VAL A 201 -0.71 2.06 7.08
N THR A 202 0.09 1.28 7.79
CA THR A 202 0.56 -0.03 7.33
C THR A 202 -0.53 -1.07 7.61
N TYR A 203 -0.90 -1.84 6.59
CA TYR A 203 -1.83 -2.96 6.67
C TYR A 203 -1.14 -4.23 6.18
N GLN A 204 -1.32 -5.34 6.91
CA GLN A 204 -0.78 -6.63 6.55
C GLN A 204 -1.89 -7.54 6.03
N PHE A 205 -1.79 -7.96 4.78
CA PHE A 205 -2.71 -8.90 4.19
C PHE A 205 -2.39 -10.31 4.70
N GLY A 206 -3.26 -10.86 5.55
CA GLY A 206 -3.09 -12.23 6.03
C GLY A 206 -3.10 -13.26 4.89
N LYS A 207 -3.87 -13.02 3.82
CA LYS A 207 -3.88 -13.84 2.59
C LYS A 207 -4.13 -12.98 1.37
N GLN A 208 -3.28 -13.09 0.37
CA GLN A 208 -3.46 -12.37 -0.90
C GLN A 208 -4.74 -12.79 -1.66
N THR A 209 -5.23 -14.01 -1.44
CA THR A 209 -6.43 -14.56 -2.09
C THR A 209 -7.74 -13.86 -1.72
N ILE A 210 -7.73 -12.98 -0.70
CA ILE A 210 -8.89 -12.15 -0.36
C ILE A 210 -9.14 -11.05 -1.39
N LEU A 211 -8.11 -10.64 -2.14
CA LEU A 211 -8.17 -9.57 -3.12
C LEU A 211 -8.76 -10.06 -4.46
N PRO A 212 -9.34 -9.16 -5.29
CA PRO A 212 -9.88 -9.52 -6.60
C PRO A 212 -8.77 -10.10 -7.50
N GLY A 213 -9.01 -11.29 -8.05
CA GLY A 213 -7.98 -12.00 -8.81
C GLY A 213 -6.68 -12.28 -8.03
N ASN A 214 -6.73 -12.28 -6.69
CA ASN A 214 -5.60 -12.46 -5.78
C ASN A 214 -4.47 -11.43 -5.96
N ARG A 215 -4.81 -10.15 -6.15
CA ARG A 215 -3.86 -9.04 -6.30
C ARG A 215 -4.53 -7.70 -6.06
N LEU A 216 -3.75 -6.66 -5.85
CA LEU A 216 -4.27 -5.31 -5.72
C LEU A 216 -4.99 -4.86 -7.01
N PRO A 217 -6.12 -4.16 -6.88
CA PRO A 217 -6.77 -3.48 -8.00
C PRO A 217 -5.81 -2.55 -8.75
N GLU A 218 -6.01 -2.40 -10.06
CA GLU A 218 -5.13 -1.58 -10.91
C GLU A 218 -5.12 -0.11 -10.47
N ASP A 219 -6.29 0.39 -10.09
CA ASP A 219 -6.52 1.73 -9.52
C ASP A 219 -5.95 1.91 -8.10
N GLY A 220 -5.50 0.82 -7.47
CA GLY A 220 -4.97 0.82 -6.11
C GLY A 220 -6.00 1.12 -5.02
N ILE A 221 -7.31 1.02 -5.30
CA ILE A 221 -8.36 1.28 -4.32
C ILE A 221 -8.83 -0.02 -3.67
N VAL A 222 -8.61 -0.14 -2.36
CA VAL A 222 -9.04 -1.30 -1.57
C VAL A 222 -10.10 -0.87 -0.55
N PRO A 223 -11.28 -1.51 -0.55
CA PRO A 223 -12.33 -1.23 0.41
C PRO A 223 -12.15 -2.01 1.73
N PHE A 224 -12.39 -1.35 2.86
CA PHE A 224 -12.25 -1.92 4.20
C PHE A 224 -13.46 -1.61 5.09
N LEU A 225 -13.59 -2.35 6.18
CA LEU A 225 -14.38 -1.95 7.35
C LEU A 225 -13.46 -1.46 8.45
N LEU A 226 -13.76 -0.29 9.00
CA LEU A 226 -13.06 0.26 10.15
C LEU A 226 -13.66 -0.30 11.43
N GLU A 227 -12.95 -1.23 12.04
CA GLU A 227 -13.38 -1.91 13.25
C GLU A 227 -13.28 -1.03 14.50
N ALA A 228 -12.29 -0.14 14.54
CA ALA A 228 -12.09 0.80 15.64
C ALA A 228 -11.48 2.09 15.10
N GLN A 229 -11.79 3.21 15.76
CA GLN A 229 -11.20 4.50 15.42
C GLN A 229 -9.67 4.42 15.48
N PRO A 230 -8.96 4.90 14.44
CA PRO A 230 -7.51 4.88 14.41
C PRO A 230 -6.92 5.70 15.57
N LYS A 231 -5.74 5.29 16.00
CA LYS A 231 -4.98 5.98 17.04
C LYS A 231 -3.52 5.99 16.62
N LYS A 232 -2.89 7.16 16.75
CA LYS A 232 -1.48 7.36 16.37
C LYS A 232 -0.61 6.26 17.03
N GLN A 233 0.23 5.62 16.22
CA GLN A 233 1.16 4.54 16.61
C GLN A 233 0.54 3.24 17.17
N LEU A 234 -0.79 3.09 17.14
CA LEU A 234 -1.42 1.80 17.44
C LEU A 234 -1.77 1.07 16.15
N PRO A 235 -1.69 -0.27 16.13
CA PRO A 235 -2.11 -1.06 14.98
C PRO A 235 -3.54 -0.70 14.56
N ILE A 236 -3.71 -0.42 13.27
CA ILE A 236 -5.02 -0.15 12.71
C ILE A 236 -5.88 -1.43 12.75
N GLN A 237 -7.17 -1.29 13.06
CA GLN A 237 -8.13 -2.39 12.97
C GLN A 237 -8.98 -2.19 11.71
N LEU A 238 -8.51 -2.77 10.61
CA LEU A 238 -9.25 -2.85 9.34
C LEU A 238 -9.57 -4.31 9.02
N ALA A 239 -10.79 -4.54 8.55
CA ALA A 239 -11.14 -5.77 7.88
C ALA A 239 -11.28 -5.50 6.38
N VAL A 240 -10.40 -6.08 5.57
CA VAL A 240 -10.49 -5.96 4.11
C VAL A 240 -11.76 -6.61 3.60
N ILE A 241 -12.45 -5.95 2.66
CA ILE A 241 -13.60 -6.52 1.99
C ILE A 241 -13.10 -7.49 0.91
N PRO A 242 -13.60 -8.73 0.84
CA PRO A 242 -13.21 -9.68 -0.19
C PRO A 242 -13.52 -9.20 -1.61
N GLY A 243 -12.58 -9.43 -2.53
CA GLY A 243 -12.65 -9.03 -3.93
C GLY A 243 -13.93 -9.45 -4.64
N LYS A 244 -14.50 -10.60 -4.28
CA LYS A 244 -15.76 -11.10 -4.86
C LYS A 244 -16.95 -10.13 -4.74
N TYR A 245 -16.90 -9.16 -3.83
CA TYR A 245 -17.98 -8.17 -3.64
C TYR A 245 -17.87 -6.94 -4.54
N TYR A 246 -16.72 -6.71 -5.16
CA TYR A 246 -16.46 -5.53 -6.00
C TYR A 246 -15.60 -5.83 -7.23
N GLN A 247 -15.32 -7.09 -7.54
CA GLN A 247 -14.83 -7.50 -8.85
C GLN A 247 -15.96 -7.33 -9.87
N ALA A 248 -15.67 -6.72 -11.03
CA ALA A 248 -16.66 -6.41 -12.06
C ALA A 248 -17.21 -7.67 -12.73
#